data_AF-A0A0J6KZ96-F1
#
_entry.id   AF-A0A0J6KZ96-F1
#
_cell.length_a   1.000
_cell.length_b   1.000
_cell.length_c   1.000
_cell.angle_alpha   90.00
_cell.angle_beta   90.00
_cell.angle_gamma   90.00
#
_symmetry.space_group_name_H-M   'P 1'
#
loop_
_entity.id
_entity.type
_entity.pdbx_description
1 polymer ?
#
loop_
_entity_poly.entity_id
_entity_poly.type
_entity_poly.pdbx_seq_one_letter_code
_entity_poly.pdbx_strand_id
1 'polypeptide(L)'
;SLFWNRGNSWVKVEHFSFWPFKAVSKYPEGWGVNYYDGIDGQYKGTISSKAPFMIYARQEGWIDIGNNSWAPEKHFDILDIR
;
A
#
# COMPACT_ATOMS: atom_id res chain seq x y z
N SER A 1 15.42 -3.77 -10.92
CA SER A 1 15.02 -2.51 -11.58
C SER A 1 15.73 -1.36 -10.90
N LEU A 2 16.26 -0.38 -11.64
CA LEU A 2 16.92 0.82 -11.08
C LEU A 2 16.01 2.03 -11.28
N PHE A 3 15.93 2.92 -10.28
CA PHE A 3 15.19 4.18 -10.38
C PHE A 3 16.14 5.37 -10.17
N TRP A 4 15.89 6.46 -10.91
CA TRP A 4 16.71 7.67 -10.91
C TRP A 4 16.27 8.66 -9.82
N ASN A 5 17.22 9.22 -9.08
CA ASN A 5 17.00 10.37 -8.19
C ASN A 5 17.96 11.50 -8.57
N ARG A 6 17.51 12.75 -8.42
CA ARG A 6 18.18 14.05 -8.68
C ARG A 6 19.48 14.29 -7.89
N GLY A 7 20.11 13.27 -7.34
CA GLY A 7 21.31 13.34 -6.50
C GLY A 7 22.52 12.57 -7.04
N ASN A 8 22.48 12.07 -8.28
CA ASN A 8 23.63 11.41 -8.92
C ASN A 8 24.16 10.18 -8.14
N SER A 9 23.28 9.32 -7.66
CA SER A 9 23.66 8.04 -7.03
C SER A 9 22.71 6.92 -7.45
N TRP A 10 23.25 5.88 -8.06
CA TRP A 10 22.54 4.64 -8.36
C TRP A 10 22.50 3.79 -7.09
N VAL A 11 21.33 3.61 -6.47
CA VAL A 11 21.18 2.72 -5.32
C VAL A 11 20.60 1.39 -5.79
N LYS A 12 21.32 0.30 -5.54
CA LYS A 12 20.82 -1.06 -5.76
C LYS A 12 19.72 -1.35 -4.73
N VAL A 13 18.64 -1.98 -5.19
CA VAL A 13 17.48 -2.42 -4.37
C VAL A 13 17.90 -3.20 -3.12
N GLU A 14 19.06 -3.87 -3.18
CA GLU A 14 19.66 -4.67 -2.10
C GLU A 14 20.04 -3.87 -0.83
N HIS A 15 20.12 -2.54 -0.89
CA HIS A 15 20.42 -1.68 0.28
C HIS A 15 19.16 -1.12 0.97
N PHE A 16 17.98 -1.33 0.38
CA PHE A 16 16.74 -1.20 1.12
C PHE A 16 16.40 -2.59 1.61
N SER A 17 16.53 -2.84 2.92
CA SER A 17 15.77 -3.91 3.55
C SER A 17 14.29 -3.57 3.29
N PHE A 18 13.75 -4.08 2.18
CA PHE A 18 12.35 -3.94 1.84
C PHE A 18 11.60 -4.81 2.82
N TRP A 19 11.32 -4.24 4.00
CA TRP A 19 10.38 -4.81 4.93
C TRP A 19 9.01 -4.56 4.34
N PRO A 20 8.31 -5.60 3.90
CA PRO A 20 6.97 -5.39 3.41
C PRO A 20 6.09 -5.00 4.58
N PHE A 21 5.67 -3.74 4.61
CA PHE A 21 4.59 -3.33 5.49
C PHE A 21 3.34 -4.15 5.13
N LYS A 22 2.65 -4.65 6.16
CA LYS A 22 1.32 -5.23 5.98
C LYS A 22 0.28 -4.27 6.52
N ALA A 23 -0.91 -4.34 5.95
CA ALA A 23 -2.08 -3.63 6.43
C ALA A 23 -3.18 -4.64 6.73
N VAL A 24 -3.98 -4.37 7.77
CA VAL A 24 -5.18 -5.14 8.10
C VAL A 24 -6.36 -4.21 8.22
N SER A 25 -7.53 -4.63 7.71
CA SER A 25 -8.76 -3.85 7.82
C SER A 25 -9.15 -3.68 9.29
N LYS A 26 -9.49 -2.44 9.68
CA LYS A 26 -10.04 -2.14 11.01
C LYS A 26 -11.46 -2.71 11.21
N TYR A 27 -12.13 -3.10 10.13
CA TYR A 27 -13.51 -3.55 10.16
C TYR A 27 -13.63 -5.08 10.38
N PRO A 28 -14.83 -5.60 10.71
CA PRO A 28 -15.08 -7.04 10.72
C PRO A 28 -14.90 -7.70 9.34
N GLU A 29 -14.70 -9.02 9.32
CA GLU A 29 -14.67 -9.80 8.06
C GLU A 29 -15.95 -9.55 7.26
N GLY A 30 -15.82 -9.36 5.95
CA GLY A 30 -16.93 -9.08 5.03
C GLY A 30 -17.26 -7.60 4.86
N TRP A 31 -16.76 -6.70 5.71
CA TRP A 31 -16.95 -5.26 5.56
C TRP A 31 -15.97 -4.67 4.57
N GLY A 32 -16.51 -4.07 3.51
CA GLY A 32 -15.75 -3.60 2.37
C GLY A 32 -15.11 -2.23 2.56
N VAL A 33 -13.83 -2.11 2.19
CA VAL A 33 -13.14 -0.84 1.96
C VAL A 33 -12.84 -0.71 0.48
N ASN A 34 -13.31 0.39 -0.14
CA ASN A 34 -13.07 0.63 -1.56
C ASN A 34 -11.62 0.99 -1.86
N TYR A 35 -11.15 0.59 -3.02
CA TYR A 35 -9.90 1.04 -3.62
C TYR A 35 -10.12 1.51 -5.06
N TYR A 36 -9.18 2.31 -5.54
CA TYR A 36 -9.32 3.14 -6.72
C TYR A 36 -8.09 2.99 -7.63
N ASP A 37 -8.18 3.37 -8.90
CA ASP A 37 -7.06 3.33 -9.86
C ASP A 37 -6.03 4.47 -9.70
N GLY A 38 -6.16 5.24 -8.63
CA GLY A 38 -5.31 6.36 -8.25
C GLY A 38 -5.81 6.99 -6.95
N ILE A 39 -5.04 7.93 -6.40
CA ILE A 39 -5.52 8.81 -5.32
C ILE A 39 -6.70 9.63 -5.87
N ASP A 40 -7.84 9.56 -5.18
CA ASP A 40 -9.11 10.15 -5.63
C ASP A 40 -9.53 9.72 -7.06
N GLY A 41 -9.05 8.56 -7.51
CA GLY A 41 -9.29 7.99 -8.83
C GLY A 41 -10.68 7.35 -8.97
N GLN A 42 -10.84 6.60 -10.05
CA GLN A 42 -12.06 5.83 -10.29
C GLN A 42 -12.10 4.59 -9.42
N TYR A 43 -13.30 4.21 -8.99
CA TYR A 43 -13.52 2.98 -8.23
C TYR A 43 -13.06 1.76 -9.02
N LYS A 44 -12.29 0.88 -8.37
CA LYS A 44 -11.70 -0.31 -9.00
C LYS A 44 -12.11 -1.60 -8.31
N GLY A 45 -12.46 -1.53 -7.01
CA GLY A 45 -12.96 -2.69 -6.27
C GLY A 45 -13.02 -2.46 -4.77
N THR A 46 -13.18 -3.55 -4.03
CA THR A 46 -13.35 -3.53 -2.57
C THR A 46 -12.51 -4.62 -1.92
N ILE A 47 -11.81 -4.27 -0.83
CA ILE A 47 -11.19 -5.23 0.10
C ILE A 47 -12.19 -5.53 1.20
N SER A 48 -12.64 -6.78 1.30
CA SER A 48 -13.58 -7.22 2.36
C SER A 48 -12.98 -8.24 3.34
N SER A 49 -11.78 -8.76 3.04
CA SER A 49 -11.11 -9.69 3.93
C SER A 49 -10.41 -8.98 5.08
N LYS A 50 -10.43 -9.59 6.27
CA LYS A 50 -9.65 -9.19 7.44
C LYS A 50 -8.26 -9.83 7.46
N ALA A 51 -7.90 -10.62 6.47
CA ALA A 51 -6.53 -11.12 6.34
C ALA A 51 -5.56 -9.94 6.11
N PRO A 52 -4.40 -9.90 6.79
CA PRO A 52 -3.37 -8.91 6.50
C PRO A 52 -2.88 -9.04 5.05
N PHE A 53 -2.75 -7.90 4.36
CA PHE A 53 -2.27 -7.84 2.99
C PHE A 53 -1.07 -6.91 2.87
N MET A 54 -0.35 -7.03 1.77
CA MET A 54 0.88 -6.28 1.50
C MET A 54 0.55 -4.87 1.02
N ILE A 55 1.29 -3.87 1.47
CA ILE A 55 1.26 -2.53 0.87
C ILE A 55 2.58 -2.27 0.15
N TYR A 56 2.50 -1.61 -0.99
CA TYR A 56 3.64 -1.38 -1.89
C TYR A 56 4.12 0.07 -1.87
N ALA A 57 3.23 1.01 -1.53
CA ALA A 57 3.54 2.41 -1.35
C ALA A 57 2.57 3.06 -0.36
N ARG A 58 2.96 4.21 0.20
CA ARG A 58 2.11 5.11 0.98
C ARG A 58 2.31 6.53 0.46
N GLN A 59 1.21 7.24 0.23
CA GLN A 59 1.25 8.63 -0.23
C GLN A 59 -0.01 9.35 0.23
N GLU A 60 0.14 10.52 0.86
CA GLU A 60 -0.97 11.45 1.17
C GLU A 60 -2.17 10.81 1.90
N GLY A 61 -1.92 9.83 2.79
CA GLY A 61 -2.98 9.13 3.52
C GLY A 61 -3.65 8.01 2.72
N TRP A 62 -3.02 7.55 1.64
CA TRP A 62 -3.41 6.41 0.84
C TRP A 62 -2.34 5.33 0.85
N ILE A 63 -2.76 4.08 0.68
CA ILE A 63 -1.90 2.91 0.52
C ILE A 63 -2.08 2.31 -0.87
N ASP A 64 -0.99 1.98 -1.56
CA ASP A 64 -1.03 1.16 -2.77
C ASP A 64 -1.04 -0.32 -2.37
N ILE A 65 -2.14 -1.00 -2.70
CA ILE A 65 -2.34 -2.43 -2.43
C ILE A 65 -1.86 -3.31 -3.59
N GLY A 66 -1.23 -2.71 -4.60
CA GLY A 66 -0.63 -3.36 -5.75
C GLY A 66 -1.37 -3.07 -7.05
N ASN A 67 -0.64 -3.13 -8.17
CA ASN A 67 -1.18 -2.86 -9.50
C ASN A 67 -1.81 -1.46 -9.63
N ASN A 68 -1.22 -0.45 -9.00
CA ASN A 68 -1.73 0.92 -8.94
C ASN A 68 -3.18 0.94 -8.44
N SER A 69 -3.38 0.40 -7.23
CA SER A 69 -4.69 0.29 -6.59
C SER A 69 -4.61 0.96 -5.23
N TRP A 70 -5.29 2.09 -5.07
CA TRP A 70 -5.11 2.96 -3.92
C TRP A 70 -6.31 2.88 -2.99
N ALA A 71 -6.09 2.60 -1.71
CA ALA A 71 -7.12 2.60 -0.68
C ALA A 71 -6.82 3.67 0.39
N PRO A 72 -7.82 4.31 1.00
CA PRO A 72 -7.57 5.30 2.05
C PRO A 72 -6.99 4.62 3.29
N GLU A 73 -5.80 5.05 3.72
CA GLU A 73 -5.03 4.42 4.79
C GLU A 73 -5.78 4.43 6.14
N LYS A 74 -6.61 5.45 6.38
CA LYS A 74 -7.38 5.61 7.64
C LYS A 74 -8.20 4.36 8.03
N HIS A 75 -8.55 3.51 7.06
CA HIS A 75 -9.33 2.29 7.24
C HIS A 75 -8.51 1.06 7.68
N PHE A 76 -7.19 1.18 7.77
CA PHE A 76 -6.29 0.06 8.04
C PHE A 76 -5.38 0.33 9.24
N ASP A 77 -5.02 -0.75 9.94
CA ASP A 77 -3.90 -0.76 10.88
C ASP A 77 -2.65 -1.22 10.13
N ILE A 78 -1.59 -0.41 10.20
CA ILE A 78 -0.30 -0.74 9.57
C ILE A 78 0.51 -1.58 10.54
N LEU A 79 0.84 -2.79 10.10
CA LEU A 79 1.64 -3.75 10.85
C LEU A 79 3.11 -3.53 10.48
N ASP A 80 3.88 -3.02 11.43
CA ASP A 80 5.35 -2.98 11.39
C ASP A 80 5.87 -4.35 11.81
N ILE A 81 6.39 -5.13 10.86
CA ILE A 81 6.99 -6.44 11.13
C ILE A 81 8.49 -6.18 11.29
N ARG A 82 8.92 -5.97 12.53
CA ARG A 82 10.34 -5.86 12.92
C ARG A 82 10.96 -7.22 13.18
#